data_AF-A0A6S6VKB1-F1
#
_entry.id   AF-A0A6S6VKB1-F1
#
_cell.length_a   1.000
_cell.length_b   1.000
_cell.length_c   1.000
_cell.angle_alpha   90.00
_cell.angle_beta   90.00
_cell.angle_gamma   90.00
#
_symmetry.space_group_name_H-M   'P 1'
#
loop_
_entity.id
_entity.type
_entity.pdbx_description
1 polymer ?
#
loop_
_entity_poly.entity_id
_entity_poly.type
_entity_poly.pdbx_seq_one_letter_code
_entity_poly.pdbx_strand_id
1 'polypeptide(L)'
;MVNITALLSTLITANHILSYHDVLDAFGHISVRNPSTNTTFFIALQLGPAVVSGPADIGEYLIADGSPVNGTKGGYAERYIHSEILKKYPDINAVVHSHAEDVLPYTVIATQLEPVYHMAGFLGSSVPNFDIESAYQDSDPRDMLVNSPRLGAALAETFGVNETQPTSPLHTTILQRGHGFVTVGDGIEQVTDYAYYAASNARVQTKAVLLANAGGGSVQYLSQQEKRATADMDRWIVFKPWKQWVREVERSGRPFTNKVRLVLQIKQVPFLYVPVPSMLPRPLLTSTFALHYRKIPVLAIGREVYCDTSLIIEALEHFFPASRGWGTIYPKVEGVDGWIYRGLVRGFSSFWTDKPLFRATTGLIPPSVWATDFGKDRAQLIGHALSPAKLGSKIPQNLSDLDLHLSLLEPMFASGTWAIPTNTPSLADISLYYQLRWGIDIAAGRGMYNLSGGGTHDTHEDVVGQVFNQDRYPGLWRWFHAFEAYMETVPDLQTTVPESDTRWKDTLRQTPLLSDSDLLVPTGVSQHSSLDFQKGLVPGVSVKIAPDDIGRDNPTIGTMVKMGVEEVVITPNGNAELDARVHFPRLGFVIKVVEGSKL
;
A
#
# COMPACT_ATOMS: atom_id res chain seq x y z
N MET A 1 -3.06 29.30 -6.83
CA MET A 1 -3.82 29.00 -5.60
C MET A 1 -3.29 27.67 -5.08
N VAL A 2 -2.84 27.58 -3.83
CA VAL A 2 -2.23 26.35 -3.29
C VAL A 2 -3.32 25.31 -3.04
N ASN A 3 -3.11 24.07 -3.49
CA ASN A 3 -4.08 22.98 -3.31
C ASN A 3 -3.90 22.35 -1.92
N ILE A 4 -4.60 22.90 -0.93
CA ILE A 4 -4.57 22.39 0.47
C ILE A 4 -4.99 20.93 0.53
N THR A 5 -5.98 20.49 -0.25
CA THR A 5 -6.40 19.09 -0.29
C THR A 5 -5.26 18.15 -0.70
N ALA A 6 -4.49 18.53 -1.73
CA ALA A 6 -3.32 17.75 -2.15
C ALA A 6 -2.21 17.75 -1.09
N LEU A 7 -1.98 18.88 -0.41
CA LEU A 7 -1.01 18.98 0.68
C LEU A 7 -1.37 18.04 1.83
N LEU A 8 -2.63 18.06 2.28
CA LEU A 8 -3.11 17.18 3.36
C LEU A 8 -3.05 15.71 2.95
N SER A 9 -3.39 15.37 1.71
CA SER A 9 -3.22 14.01 1.20
C SER A 9 -1.75 13.56 1.21
N THR A 10 -0.83 14.48 0.88
CA THR A 10 0.62 14.20 0.90
C THR A 10 1.12 14.01 2.33
N LEU A 11 0.60 14.79 3.28
CA LEU A 11 0.91 14.66 4.70
C LEU A 11 0.43 13.31 5.26
N ILE A 12 -0.78 12.88 4.93
CA ILE A 12 -1.31 11.56 5.29
C ILE A 12 -0.42 10.45 4.73
N THR A 13 -0.05 10.58 3.45
CA THR A 13 0.84 9.61 2.78
C THR A 13 2.20 9.52 3.48
N ALA A 14 2.78 10.64 3.89
CA ALA A 14 4.03 10.65 4.63
C ALA A 14 3.93 9.97 6.00
N ASN A 15 2.82 10.17 6.72
CA ASN A 15 2.57 9.43 7.96
C ASN A 15 2.60 7.91 7.72
N HIS A 16 1.96 7.43 6.65
CA HIS A 16 1.95 6.01 6.31
C HIS A 16 3.32 5.50 5.87
N ILE A 17 4.05 6.26 5.05
CA ILE A 17 5.41 5.90 4.62
C ILE A 17 6.34 5.79 5.81
N LEU A 18 6.36 6.81 6.67
CA LEU A 18 7.24 6.85 7.82
C LEU A 18 6.91 5.74 8.83
N SER A 19 5.63 5.40 8.99
CA SER A 19 5.23 4.26 9.81
C SER A 19 5.60 2.92 9.16
N TYR A 20 5.39 2.76 7.85
CA TYR A 20 5.70 1.53 7.11
C TYR A 20 7.19 1.17 7.13
N HIS A 21 8.07 2.17 7.22
CA HIS A 21 9.52 1.98 7.31
C HIS A 21 10.08 2.01 8.73
N ASP A 22 9.23 1.90 9.75
CA ASP A 22 9.62 1.92 11.17
C ASP A 22 10.38 3.19 11.59
N VAL A 23 10.12 4.30 10.90
CA VAL A 23 10.67 5.61 11.24
C VAL A 23 9.77 6.30 12.26
N LEU A 24 8.46 6.14 12.16
CA LEU A 24 7.52 6.60 13.20
C LEU A 24 6.80 5.42 13.84
N ASP A 25 6.85 5.40 15.17
CA ASP A 25 6.02 4.56 16.02
C ASP A 25 4.64 5.21 16.25
N ALA A 26 3.87 4.71 17.23
CA ALA A 26 2.56 5.28 17.56
C ALA A 26 2.61 6.70 18.15
N PHE A 27 3.80 7.18 18.54
CA PHE A 27 3.99 8.44 19.26
C PHE A 27 4.70 9.50 18.42
N GLY A 28 5.44 9.10 17.37
CA GLY A 28 6.08 10.00 16.43
C GLY A 28 5.10 10.68 15.47
N HIS A 29 5.49 11.83 14.94
CA HIS A 29 4.59 12.66 14.14
C HIS A 29 5.31 13.60 13.15
N ILE A 30 4.62 13.87 12.03
CA ILE A 30 5.03 14.80 10.98
C ILE A 30 4.04 15.97 10.86
N SER A 31 4.58 17.18 10.67
CA SER A 31 3.79 18.38 10.39
C SER A 31 4.19 19.07 9.10
N VAL A 32 3.29 19.88 8.55
CA VAL A 32 3.59 20.80 7.45
C VAL A 32 3.01 22.20 7.70
N ARG A 33 3.78 23.24 7.45
CA ARG A 33 3.37 24.65 7.47
C ARG A 33 2.22 24.86 6.48
N ASN A 34 1.21 25.64 6.88
CA ASN A 34 0.13 26.04 6.00
C ASN A 34 0.64 27.07 4.98
N PRO A 35 0.74 26.74 3.69
CA PRO A 35 1.30 27.62 2.67
C PRO A 35 0.36 28.77 2.28
N SER A 36 -0.92 28.73 2.69
CA SER A 36 -1.89 29.80 2.41
C SER A 36 -1.77 30.97 3.37
N THR A 37 -1.36 30.72 4.62
CA THR A 37 -1.31 31.75 5.67
C THR A 37 0.11 32.01 6.16
N ASN A 38 0.98 31.01 6.10
CA ASN A 38 2.32 31.01 6.70
C ASN A 38 2.34 31.23 8.22
N THR A 39 1.17 31.26 8.88
CA THR A 39 1.02 31.53 10.32
C THR A 39 0.50 30.31 11.09
N THR A 40 0.06 29.27 10.38
CA THR A 40 -0.43 28.01 10.95
C THR A 40 0.32 26.81 10.37
N PHE A 41 0.16 25.65 10.98
CA PHE A 41 0.66 24.38 10.48
C PHE A 41 -0.36 23.26 10.72
N PHE A 42 -0.26 22.21 9.90
CA PHE A 42 -1.06 21.00 9.96
C PHE A 42 -0.24 19.86 10.54
N ILE A 43 -0.85 19.08 11.43
CA ILE A 43 -0.29 17.86 12.04
C ILE A 43 -1.47 16.94 12.36
N ALA A 44 -1.26 15.62 12.40
CA ALA A 44 -2.31 14.71 12.87
C ALA A 44 -2.76 15.07 14.29
N LEU A 45 -4.01 14.75 14.61
CA LEU A 45 -4.53 14.76 15.98
C LEU A 45 -3.84 13.65 16.79
N GLN A 46 -4.26 13.44 18.03
CA GLN A 46 -3.67 12.44 18.92
C GLN A 46 -3.99 11.00 18.48
N LEU A 47 -3.31 10.56 17.42
CA LEU A 47 -3.48 9.33 16.67
C LEU A 47 -2.10 8.76 16.33
N GLY A 48 -1.99 7.46 16.06
CA GLY A 48 -0.77 6.93 15.45
C GLY A 48 -0.65 7.39 13.98
N PRO A 49 0.55 7.61 13.44
CA PRO A 49 0.74 8.03 12.05
C PRO A 49 0.08 7.06 11.06
N ALA A 50 0.12 5.76 11.34
CA ALA A 50 -0.54 4.75 10.52
C ALA A 50 -2.07 4.92 10.42
N VAL A 51 -2.74 5.46 11.45
CA VAL A 51 -4.23 5.57 11.52
C VAL A 51 -4.79 6.87 10.95
N VAL A 52 -3.94 7.80 10.54
CA VAL A 52 -4.38 9.04 9.90
C VAL A 52 -4.99 8.70 8.55
N SER A 53 -6.27 9.00 8.35
CA SER A 53 -7.04 8.49 7.22
C SER A 53 -7.73 9.56 6.38
N GLY A 54 -7.96 10.75 6.96
CA GLY A 54 -8.59 11.84 6.24
C GLY A 54 -8.40 13.21 6.91
N PRO A 55 -8.97 14.27 6.32
CA PRO A 55 -8.82 15.64 6.82
C PRO A 55 -9.33 15.84 8.25
N ALA A 56 -10.30 15.03 8.70
CA ALA A 56 -10.82 15.09 10.07
C ALA A 56 -9.79 14.64 11.13
N ASP A 57 -8.77 13.89 10.71
CA ASP A 57 -7.68 13.40 11.56
C ASP A 57 -6.53 14.41 11.64
N ILE A 58 -6.61 15.53 10.92
CA ILE A 58 -5.57 16.57 10.87
C ILE A 58 -6.05 17.80 11.63
N GLY A 59 -5.28 18.19 12.65
CA GLY A 59 -5.46 19.45 13.36
C GLY A 59 -4.67 20.58 12.72
N GLU A 60 -5.15 21.80 12.90
CA GLU A 60 -4.42 23.01 12.52
C GLU A 60 -4.09 23.83 13.77
N TYR A 61 -2.85 24.32 13.86
CA TYR A 61 -2.32 25.03 15.03
C TYR A 61 -1.57 26.30 14.61
N LEU A 62 -1.54 27.32 15.47
CA LEU A 62 -0.73 28.51 15.27
C LEU A 62 0.76 28.20 15.40
N ILE A 63 1.56 28.74 14.49
CA ILE A 63 3.03 28.69 14.59
C ILE A 63 3.53 29.54 15.76
N ALA A 64 2.81 30.62 16.10
CA ALA A 64 3.22 31.55 17.15
C ALA A 64 3.43 30.88 18.52
N ASP A 65 2.55 29.92 18.87
CA ASP A 65 2.51 29.33 20.21
C ASP A 65 1.98 27.89 20.25
N GLY A 66 1.68 27.24 19.13
CA GLY A 66 1.13 25.87 19.09
C GLY A 66 -0.31 25.73 19.58
N SER A 67 -1.06 26.84 19.71
CA SER A 67 -2.48 26.80 20.08
C SER A 67 -3.37 26.35 18.90
N PRO A 68 -4.46 25.59 19.14
CA PRO A 68 -5.33 25.08 18.09
C PRO A 68 -6.13 26.19 17.40
N VAL A 69 -6.38 26.05 16.09
CA VAL A 69 -7.26 26.94 15.31
C VAL A 69 -8.42 26.18 14.65
N ASN A 70 -9.40 26.91 14.12
CA ASN A 70 -10.48 26.37 13.29
C ASN A 70 -11.30 25.23 13.93
N GLY A 71 -11.51 25.29 15.25
CA GLY A 71 -12.28 24.28 15.98
C GLY A 71 -11.54 22.97 16.26
N THR A 72 -10.23 22.91 15.97
CA THR A 72 -9.34 21.82 16.37
C THR A 72 -9.42 21.60 17.89
N LYS A 73 -9.58 20.34 18.31
CA LYS A 73 -9.61 19.95 19.73
C LYS A 73 -8.53 18.90 20.01
N GLY A 74 -7.72 19.13 21.04
CA GLY A 74 -6.63 18.23 21.41
C GLY A 74 -5.44 18.30 20.46
N GLY A 75 -4.72 17.19 20.29
CA GLY A 75 -3.50 17.06 19.50
C GLY A 75 -2.35 16.45 20.28
N TYR A 76 -1.23 16.17 19.62
CA TYR A 76 -0.03 15.74 20.31
C TYR A 76 0.40 16.76 21.36
N ALA A 77 0.83 16.26 22.52
CA ALA A 77 1.40 17.09 23.58
C ALA A 77 2.66 17.82 23.08
N GLU A 78 3.41 17.18 22.17
CA GLU A 78 4.69 17.64 21.66
C GLU A 78 4.59 18.49 20.39
N ARG A 79 3.39 18.94 20.02
CA ARG A 79 3.19 19.87 18.89
C ARG A 79 4.02 21.15 18.99
N TYR A 80 4.50 21.50 20.18
CA TYR A 80 5.38 22.64 20.43
C TYR A 80 6.79 22.45 19.84
N ILE A 81 7.25 21.22 19.64
CA ILE A 81 8.44 20.92 18.82
C ILE A 81 8.28 21.58 17.45
N HIS A 82 7.12 21.36 16.82
CA HIS A 82 6.82 21.82 15.47
C HIS A 82 6.62 23.33 15.41
N SER A 83 5.78 23.88 16.30
CA SER A 83 5.47 25.31 16.28
C SER A 83 6.73 26.16 16.49
N GLU A 84 7.58 25.80 17.44
CA GLU A 84 8.75 26.59 17.80
C GLU A 84 9.86 26.50 16.75
N ILE A 85 10.06 25.35 16.11
CA ILE A 85 10.97 25.20 14.96
C ILE A 85 10.47 26.02 13.78
N LEU A 86 9.20 25.88 13.40
CA LEU A 86 8.61 26.63 12.28
C LEU A 86 8.60 28.14 12.54
N LYS A 87 8.46 28.56 13.80
CA LYS A 87 8.53 29.97 14.19
C LYS A 87 9.94 30.52 14.06
N LYS A 88 10.94 29.76 14.53
CA LYS A 88 12.34 30.19 14.53
C LYS A 88 12.96 30.19 13.14
N TYR A 89 12.57 29.24 12.29
CA TYR A 89 13.13 29.05 10.95
C TYR A 89 12.03 29.15 9.87
N PRO A 90 11.74 30.38 9.37
CA PRO A 90 10.70 30.60 8.36
C PRO A 90 10.88 29.83 7.05
N ASP A 91 12.10 29.42 6.70
CA ASP A 91 12.38 28.66 5.47
C ASP A 91 11.96 27.17 5.59
N ILE A 92 11.76 26.68 6.81
CA ILE A 92 11.33 25.30 7.05
C ILE A 92 9.83 25.20 6.87
N ASN A 93 9.39 24.20 6.10
CA ASN A 93 7.98 23.93 5.84
C ASN A 93 7.49 22.62 6.44
N ALA A 94 8.37 21.67 6.74
CA ALA A 94 7.96 20.40 7.34
C ALA A 94 8.93 19.94 8.43
N VAL A 95 8.38 19.25 9.43
CA VAL A 95 9.12 18.81 10.61
C VAL A 95 8.64 17.39 10.95
N VAL A 96 9.59 16.49 11.19
CA VAL A 96 9.34 15.13 11.68
C VAL A 96 9.98 14.99 13.05
N HIS A 97 9.22 14.48 14.01
CA HIS A 97 9.70 14.01 15.30
C HIS A 97 9.51 12.49 15.38
N SER A 98 10.57 11.76 15.74
CA SER A 98 10.64 10.30 15.66
C SER A 98 11.36 9.67 16.85
N HIS A 99 10.97 8.45 17.20
CA HIS A 99 11.60 7.59 18.19
C HIS A 99 12.31 6.37 17.56
N ALA A 100 12.74 6.46 16.30
CA ALA A 100 13.32 5.31 15.60
C ALA A 100 14.45 4.67 16.41
N GLU A 101 14.31 3.37 16.70
CA GLU A 101 15.21 2.63 17.61
C GLU A 101 16.64 2.56 17.07
N ASP A 102 16.85 2.71 15.76
CA ASP A 102 18.19 2.79 15.17
C ASP A 102 18.95 4.06 15.61
N VAL A 103 18.23 5.17 15.84
CA VAL A 103 18.81 6.48 16.20
C VAL A 103 18.92 6.63 17.71
N LEU A 104 17.98 6.07 18.47
CA LEU A 104 17.87 6.22 19.93
C LEU A 104 19.18 5.97 20.69
N PRO A 105 20.02 4.96 20.38
CA PRO A 105 21.30 4.75 21.05
C PRO A 105 22.22 5.96 21.02
N TYR A 106 22.28 6.68 19.88
CA TYR A 106 23.12 7.88 19.71
C TYR A 106 22.68 9.04 20.60
N THR A 107 21.44 9.00 21.12
CA THR A 107 20.93 10.04 22.02
C THR A 107 21.46 9.89 23.45
N VAL A 108 21.97 8.72 23.84
CA VAL A 108 22.36 8.40 25.24
C VAL A 108 23.81 7.96 25.41
N ILE A 109 24.62 8.02 24.34
CA ILE A 109 26.03 7.65 24.37
C ILE A 109 26.91 8.82 23.89
N ALA A 110 28.22 8.73 24.16
CA ALA A 110 29.18 9.75 23.72
C ALA A 110 29.47 9.70 22.21
N THR A 111 29.23 8.56 21.55
CA THR A 111 29.45 8.40 20.11
C THR A 111 28.44 9.24 19.32
N GLN A 112 28.95 10.06 18.40
CA GLN A 112 28.12 10.95 17.59
C GLN A 112 27.52 10.21 16.40
N LEU A 113 26.30 10.60 16.00
CA LEU A 113 25.72 10.18 14.73
C LEU A 113 26.41 10.95 13.60
N GLU A 114 27.05 10.25 12.67
CA GLU A 114 27.83 10.83 11.58
C GLU A 114 27.51 10.18 10.24
N PRO A 115 27.53 10.94 9.12
CA PRO A 115 27.35 10.39 7.78
C PRO A 115 28.40 9.32 7.44
N VAL A 116 27.95 8.10 7.17
CA VAL A 116 28.82 6.98 6.73
C VAL A 116 28.63 6.58 5.28
N TYR A 117 27.63 7.11 4.58
CA TYR A 117 27.38 6.85 3.17
C TYR A 117 26.60 7.98 2.50
N HIS A 118 26.56 7.95 1.16
CA HIS A 118 26.10 9.06 0.34
C HIS A 118 24.67 9.54 0.57
N MET A 119 23.74 8.73 1.10
CA MET A 119 22.36 9.18 1.36
C MET A 119 22.19 9.93 2.68
N ALA A 120 23.28 10.17 3.40
CA ALA A 120 23.28 10.80 4.73
C ALA A 120 24.00 12.15 4.75
N GLY A 121 24.26 12.75 3.59
CA GLY A 121 24.97 14.02 3.47
C GLY A 121 24.27 15.16 4.23
N PHE A 122 22.94 15.17 4.17
CA PHE A 122 22.09 16.17 4.83
C PHE A 122 22.30 16.28 6.35
N LEU A 123 22.76 15.23 7.04
CA LEU A 123 23.10 15.29 8.47
C LEU A 123 24.27 16.27 8.74
N GLY A 124 25.08 16.54 7.72
CA GLY A 124 26.14 17.54 7.75
C GLY A 124 27.31 17.18 8.68
N SER A 125 27.97 18.22 9.19
CA SER A 125 29.20 18.08 9.97
C SER A 125 28.98 17.50 11.36
N SER A 126 27.80 17.70 11.94
CA SER A 126 27.44 17.25 13.28
C SER A 126 25.93 17.19 13.43
N VAL A 127 25.46 16.25 14.24
CA VAL A 127 24.06 16.12 14.67
C VAL A 127 23.99 16.44 16.17
N PRO A 128 23.61 17.67 16.55
CA PRO A 128 23.55 18.07 17.96
C PRO A 128 22.57 17.21 18.77
N ASN A 129 22.85 17.03 20.07
CA ASN A 129 21.98 16.31 20.99
C ASN A 129 21.44 17.26 22.08
N PHE A 130 20.15 17.52 22.03
CA PHE A 130 19.45 18.35 23.00
C PHE A 130 19.22 17.56 24.29
N ASP A 131 19.80 18.06 25.40
CA ASP A 131 19.48 17.58 26.73
C ASP A 131 18.45 18.50 27.38
N ILE A 132 17.22 18.00 27.46
CA ILE A 132 16.08 18.71 28.04
C ILE A 132 16.30 19.08 29.52
N GLU A 133 17.21 18.40 30.23
CA GLU A 133 17.55 18.74 31.62
C GLU A 133 18.02 20.18 31.75
N SER A 134 18.79 20.67 30.77
CA SER A 134 19.30 22.04 30.75
C SER A 134 18.20 23.09 30.57
N ALA A 135 17.05 22.69 30.03
CA ALA A 135 15.90 23.54 29.77
C ALA A 135 14.82 23.43 30.85
N TYR A 136 14.91 22.46 31.78
CA TYR A 136 13.89 22.28 32.80
C TYR A 136 13.90 23.39 33.86
N GLN A 137 12.70 23.70 34.34
CA GLN A 137 12.43 24.49 35.54
C GLN A 137 11.96 23.55 36.66
N ASP A 138 12.04 23.98 37.92
CA ASP A 138 11.65 23.16 39.09
C ASP A 138 10.20 22.66 39.03
N SER A 139 9.31 23.38 38.34
CA SER A 139 7.90 23.03 38.18
C SER A 139 7.62 22.04 37.05
N ASP A 140 8.58 21.77 36.16
CA ASP A 140 8.34 20.91 35.00
C ASP A 140 8.35 19.42 35.38
N PRO A 141 7.45 18.60 34.81
CA PRO A 141 7.58 17.15 34.92
C PRO A 141 8.89 16.69 34.27
N ARG A 142 9.59 15.77 34.92
CA ARG A 142 10.82 15.14 34.42
C ARG A 142 10.50 13.90 33.56
N ASP A 143 9.59 14.08 32.61
CA ASP A 143 9.03 13.01 31.75
C ASP A 143 9.65 12.98 30.34
N MET A 144 10.68 13.78 30.09
CA MET A 144 11.41 13.93 28.83
C MET A 144 10.62 14.58 27.68
N LEU A 145 9.36 14.96 27.88
CA LEU A 145 8.50 15.50 26.82
C LEU A 145 8.74 16.98 26.55
N VAL A 146 8.75 17.36 25.27
CA VAL A 146 8.79 18.77 24.85
C VAL A 146 7.36 19.28 24.66
N ASN A 147 6.69 19.53 25.79
CA ASN A 147 5.24 19.77 25.84
C ASN A 147 4.82 21.23 26.12
N SER A 148 5.75 22.19 25.96
CA SER A 148 5.46 23.62 26.12
C SER A 148 6.22 24.48 25.11
N PRO A 149 5.74 25.70 24.81
CA PRO A 149 6.45 26.62 23.91
C PRO A 149 7.89 26.92 24.37
N ARG A 150 8.13 27.00 25.68
CA ARG A 150 9.46 27.28 26.24
C ARG A 150 10.43 26.13 25.97
N LEU A 151 10.00 24.89 26.24
CA LEU A 151 10.82 23.70 25.97
C LEU A 151 11.02 23.52 24.45
N GLY A 152 10.00 23.78 23.64
CA GLY A 152 10.11 23.75 22.18
C GLY A 152 11.09 24.79 21.63
N ALA A 153 11.11 26.01 22.19
CA ALA A 153 12.06 27.06 21.80
C ALA A 153 13.50 26.69 22.15
N ALA A 154 13.72 26.10 23.33
CA ALA A 154 15.04 25.58 23.73
C ALA A 154 15.51 24.43 22.82
N LEU A 155 14.61 23.50 22.48
CA LEU A 155 14.92 22.48 21.48
C LEU A 155 15.27 23.11 20.13
N ALA A 156 14.47 24.07 19.65
CA ALA A 156 14.69 24.77 18.39
C ALA A 156 16.03 25.54 18.35
N GLU A 157 16.56 26.01 19.48
CA GLU A 157 17.91 26.61 19.57
C GLU A 157 19.03 25.64 19.20
N THR A 158 18.84 24.35 19.46
CA THR A 158 19.83 23.29 19.20
C THR A 158 20.10 23.10 17.70
N PHE A 159 19.15 23.51 16.83
CA PHE A 159 19.35 23.52 15.38
C PHE A 159 20.40 24.54 14.90
N GLY A 160 20.80 25.48 15.75
CA GLY A 160 21.85 26.45 15.47
C GLY A 160 21.45 27.55 14.47
N VAL A 161 22.34 28.54 14.30
CA VAL A 161 22.13 29.68 13.40
C VAL A 161 22.97 29.48 12.14
N ASN A 162 22.33 29.48 10.98
CA ASN A 162 23.02 29.58 9.71
C ASN A 162 23.39 31.05 9.47
N GLU A 163 24.67 31.40 9.58
CA GLU A 163 25.15 32.79 9.44
C GLU A 163 24.83 33.40 8.07
N THR A 164 24.77 32.57 7.03
CA THR A 164 24.51 33.01 5.66
C THR A 164 23.03 33.08 5.30
N GLN A 165 22.19 32.32 6.01
CA GLN A 165 20.74 32.29 5.82
C GLN A 165 20.04 32.10 7.18
N PRO A 166 19.93 33.15 8.02
CA PRO A 166 19.43 33.03 9.39
C PRO A 166 17.99 32.53 9.52
N THR A 167 17.22 32.58 8.44
CA THR A 167 15.86 32.04 8.33
C THR A 167 15.81 30.50 8.16
N SER A 168 16.97 29.87 7.93
CA SER A 168 17.21 28.43 7.88
C SER A 168 18.10 28.00 9.05
N PRO A 169 17.95 26.76 9.55
CA PRO A 169 18.79 26.25 10.62
C PRO A 169 20.20 25.88 10.12
N LEU A 170 21.17 25.81 11.03
CA LEU A 170 22.52 25.32 10.73
C LEU A 170 22.55 23.80 10.53
N HIS A 171 21.77 23.08 11.33
CA HIS A 171 21.65 21.63 11.28
C HIS A 171 20.30 21.22 10.67
N THR A 172 20.24 20.07 10.01
CA THR A 172 18.98 19.53 9.46
C THR A 172 18.32 18.54 10.42
N THR A 173 19.11 17.91 11.28
CA THR A 173 18.66 16.91 12.25
C THR A 173 19.30 17.20 13.60
N ILE A 174 18.53 17.05 14.67
CA ILE A 174 19.00 17.06 16.06
C ILE A 174 18.46 15.84 16.79
N LEU A 175 19.17 15.41 17.82
CA LEU A 175 18.77 14.35 18.74
C LEU A 175 18.14 14.96 20.01
N GLN A 176 17.36 14.15 20.73
CA GLN A 176 16.83 14.44 22.06
C GLN A 176 17.29 13.33 22.99
N ARG A 177 18.07 13.67 24.02
CA ARG A 177 18.67 12.68 24.94
C ARG A 177 17.59 11.77 25.52
N GLY A 178 17.68 10.46 25.25
CA GLY A 178 16.78 9.46 25.83
C GLY A 178 15.34 9.54 25.36
N HIS A 179 15.07 10.22 24.24
CA HIS A 179 13.73 10.43 23.72
C HIS A 179 13.65 10.06 22.23
N GLY A 180 14.39 10.74 21.36
CA GLY A 180 14.30 10.51 19.92
C GLY A 180 15.13 11.48 19.09
N PHE A 181 14.65 11.81 17.89
CA PHE A 181 15.24 12.84 17.05
C PHE A 181 14.18 13.71 16.37
N VAL A 182 14.62 14.88 15.90
CA VAL A 182 13.82 15.81 15.10
C VAL A 182 14.59 16.16 13.84
N THR A 183 13.92 16.12 12.70
CA THR A 183 14.49 16.53 11.41
C THR A 183 13.54 17.49 10.68
N VAL A 184 14.13 18.38 9.88
CA VAL A 184 13.41 19.47 9.20
C VAL A 184 13.64 19.43 7.69
N GLY A 185 12.68 19.96 6.92
CA GLY A 185 12.80 20.06 5.47
C GLY A 185 11.98 21.20 4.86
N ASP A 186 12.25 21.48 3.59
CA ASP A 186 11.54 22.45 2.76
C ASP A 186 10.16 21.95 2.27
N GLY A 187 9.85 20.68 2.51
CA GLY A 187 8.61 20.02 2.08
C GLY A 187 8.44 18.65 2.74
N ILE A 188 7.25 18.08 2.56
CA ILE A 188 6.85 16.81 3.19
C ILE A 188 7.74 15.67 2.70
N GLU A 189 7.98 15.60 1.40
CA GLU A 189 8.76 14.54 0.77
C GLU A 189 10.22 14.58 1.23
N GLN A 190 10.81 15.78 1.31
CA GLN A 190 12.20 15.96 1.75
C GLN A 190 12.37 15.59 3.24
N VAL A 191 11.48 16.07 4.12
CA VAL A 191 11.61 15.73 5.55
C VAL A 191 11.37 14.24 5.81
N THR A 192 10.50 13.62 5.00
CA THR A 192 10.26 12.17 5.03
C THR A 192 11.52 11.39 4.64
N ASP A 193 12.16 11.81 3.55
CA ASP A 193 13.41 11.24 3.05
C ASP A 193 14.54 11.35 4.09
N TYR A 194 14.72 12.54 4.66
CA TYR A 194 15.72 12.79 5.70
C TYR A 194 15.44 11.98 6.98
N ALA A 195 14.19 11.85 7.40
CA ALA A 195 13.87 11.05 8.58
C ALA A 195 14.20 9.57 8.36
N TYR A 196 13.85 9.03 7.19
CA TYR A 196 14.22 7.66 6.82
C TYR A 196 15.73 7.46 6.77
N TYR A 197 16.45 8.34 6.08
CA TYR A 197 17.89 8.17 5.90
C TYR A 197 18.71 8.51 7.15
N ALA A 198 18.18 9.30 8.10
CA ALA A 198 18.77 9.45 9.42
C ALA A 198 18.77 8.12 10.18
N ALA A 199 17.62 7.42 10.20
CA ALA A 199 17.50 6.09 10.81
C ALA A 199 18.35 5.03 10.07
N SER A 200 18.32 5.03 8.74
CA SER A 200 19.15 4.14 7.93
C SER A 200 20.64 4.36 8.16
N ASN A 201 21.11 5.62 8.20
CA ASN A 201 22.51 5.94 8.51
C ASN A 201 22.91 5.47 9.90
N ALA A 202 22.08 5.71 10.92
CA ALA A 202 22.33 5.26 12.27
C ALA A 202 22.49 3.73 12.33
N ARG A 203 21.62 2.99 11.61
CA ARG A 203 21.69 1.53 11.49
C ARG A 203 22.99 1.06 10.82
N VAL A 204 23.39 1.71 9.72
CA VAL A 204 24.63 1.38 8.99
C VAL A 204 25.86 1.71 9.84
N GLN A 205 25.89 2.90 10.46
CA GLN A 205 26.99 3.32 11.33
C GLN A 205 27.16 2.37 12.51
N THR A 206 26.07 1.97 13.17
CA THR A 206 26.12 1.02 14.29
C THR A 206 26.76 -0.30 13.86
N LYS A 207 26.31 -0.86 12.72
CA LYS A 207 26.88 -2.10 12.18
C LYS A 207 28.35 -1.92 11.79
N ALA A 208 28.72 -0.80 11.17
CA ALA A 208 30.09 -0.50 10.79
C ALA A 208 31.02 -0.40 12.01
N VAL A 209 30.58 0.26 13.08
CA VAL A 209 31.33 0.36 14.35
C VAL A 209 31.52 -1.01 14.99
N LEU A 210 30.47 -1.85 15.02
CA LEU A 210 30.56 -3.22 15.55
C LEU A 210 31.57 -4.07 14.76
N LEU A 211 31.53 -4.02 13.43
CA LEU A 211 32.47 -4.75 12.57
C LEU A 211 33.90 -4.23 12.72
N ALA A 212 34.09 -2.91 12.78
CA ALA A 212 35.39 -2.28 12.98
C ALA A 212 36.01 -2.72 14.31
N ASN A 213 35.24 -2.68 15.40
CA ASN A 213 35.70 -3.12 16.71
C ASN A 213 36.05 -4.61 16.76
N ALA A 214 35.26 -5.47 16.09
CA ALA A 214 35.54 -6.90 16.01
C ALA A 214 36.78 -7.23 15.15
N GLY A 215 37.01 -6.45 14.08
CA GLY A 215 38.11 -6.63 13.13
C GLY A 215 39.40 -5.84 13.45
N GLY A 216 39.41 -5.02 14.50
CA GLY A 216 40.55 -4.17 14.86
C GLY A 216 40.77 -2.96 13.93
N GLY A 217 39.70 -2.48 13.28
CA GLY A 217 39.72 -1.33 12.36
C GLY A 217 38.98 -0.10 12.91
N SER A 218 38.77 0.89 12.03
CA SER A 218 37.98 2.10 12.32
C SER A 218 36.97 2.37 11.21
N VAL A 219 35.87 3.06 11.53
CA VAL A 219 34.89 3.51 10.53
C VAL A 219 35.43 4.71 9.76
N GLN A 220 35.34 4.67 8.43
CA GLN A 220 35.64 5.81 7.57
C GLN A 220 34.35 6.58 7.30
N TYR A 221 34.22 7.75 7.93
CA TYR A 221 33.10 8.67 7.73
C TYR A 221 33.29 9.51 6.46
N LEU A 222 32.21 10.12 5.97
CA LEU A 222 32.31 11.08 4.87
C LEU A 222 33.15 12.29 5.27
N SER A 223 34.03 12.72 4.38
CA SER A 223 34.76 13.99 4.52
C SER A 223 33.82 15.19 4.43
N GLN A 224 34.30 16.37 4.83
CA GLN A 224 33.54 17.62 4.76
C GLN A 224 33.09 17.96 3.33
N GLN A 225 33.92 17.66 2.32
CA GLN A 225 33.57 17.89 0.93
C GLN A 225 32.52 16.89 0.45
N GLU A 226 32.65 15.61 0.82
CA GLU A 226 31.67 14.57 0.49
C GLU A 226 30.32 14.89 1.12
N LYS A 227 30.28 15.21 2.42
CA LYS A 227 29.06 15.60 3.15
C LYS A 227 28.27 16.69 2.41
N ARG A 228 28.95 17.74 1.92
CA ARG A 228 28.32 18.83 1.15
C ARG A 228 27.81 18.37 -0.21
N ALA A 229 28.65 17.70 -0.98
CA ALA A 229 28.28 17.25 -2.33
C ALA A 229 27.12 16.24 -2.29
N THR A 230 27.10 15.36 -1.29
CA THR A 230 26.03 14.39 -1.11
C THR A 230 24.77 15.05 -0.57
N ALA A 231 24.85 16.07 0.29
CA ALA A 231 23.66 16.83 0.72
C ALA A 231 22.93 17.51 -0.45
N ASP A 232 23.67 18.03 -1.43
CA ASP A 232 23.07 18.60 -2.66
C ASP A 232 22.39 17.51 -3.51
N MET A 233 22.98 16.32 -3.57
CA MET A 233 22.38 15.16 -4.23
C MET A 233 21.13 14.66 -3.48
N ASP A 234 21.17 14.58 -2.15
CA ASP A 234 20.06 14.16 -1.28
C ASP A 234 18.82 15.01 -1.61
N ARG A 235 18.97 16.34 -1.66
CA ARG A 235 17.89 17.28 -2.03
C ARG A 235 17.32 17.03 -3.41
N TRP A 236 18.16 16.70 -4.39
CA TRP A 236 17.73 16.48 -5.77
C TRP A 236 17.00 15.14 -5.95
N ILE A 237 17.36 14.10 -5.19
CA ILE A 237 16.92 12.73 -5.47
C ILE A 237 15.64 12.31 -4.72
N VAL A 238 15.14 13.11 -3.77
CA VAL A 238 13.93 12.87 -2.94
C VAL A 238 12.75 12.29 -3.74
N PHE A 239 12.54 12.73 -4.99
CA PHE A 239 11.43 12.25 -5.83
C PHE A 239 11.47 10.75 -6.12
N LYS A 240 12.66 10.13 -6.07
CA LYS A 240 12.87 8.73 -6.45
C LYS A 240 12.43 7.78 -5.32
N PRO A 241 12.94 7.89 -4.08
CA PRO A 241 12.46 7.07 -2.95
C PRO A 241 10.97 7.31 -2.67
N TRP A 242 10.50 8.56 -2.71
CA TRP A 242 9.09 8.88 -2.45
C TRP A 242 8.13 8.06 -3.33
N LYS A 243 8.37 8.00 -4.64
CA LYS A 243 7.52 7.21 -5.56
C LYS A 243 7.53 5.71 -5.25
N GLN A 244 8.66 5.18 -4.79
CA GLN A 244 8.75 3.78 -4.38
C GLN A 244 7.95 3.53 -3.09
N TRP A 245 8.16 4.35 -2.06
CA TRP A 245 7.49 4.19 -0.77
C TRP A 245 5.98 4.33 -0.86
N VAL A 246 5.47 5.27 -1.68
CA VAL A 246 4.04 5.36 -1.98
C VAL A 246 3.51 4.03 -2.53
N ARG A 247 4.24 3.40 -3.47
CA ARG A 247 3.83 2.11 -4.05
C ARG A 247 3.88 0.98 -3.03
N GLU A 248 4.89 0.96 -2.16
CA GLU A 248 5.04 -0.06 -1.12
C GLU A 248 3.86 -0.01 -0.13
N VAL A 249 3.51 1.20 0.33
CA VAL A 249 2.33 1.44 1.17
C VAL A 249 1.05 1.06 0.42
N GLU A 250 0.84 1.54 -0.81
CA GLU A 250 -0.36 1.24 -1.61
C GLU A 250 -0.56 -0.27 -1.90
N ARG A 251 0.54 -1.02 -2.06
CA ARG A 251 0.51 -2.44 -2.39
C ARG A 251 0.29 -3.32 -1.16
N SER A 252 0.51 -2.81 0.05
CA SER A 252 0.34 -3.58 1.27
C SER A 252 -1.15 -3.94 1.52
N GLY A 253 -1.42 -5.22 1.82
CA GLY A 253 -2.74 -5.67 2.32
C GLY A 253 -3.86 -6.00 1.30
N ARG A 254 -3.68 -5.89 -0.03
CA ARG A 254 -4.75 -6.14 -1.04
C ARG A 254 -4.32 -7.06 -2.21
N PRO A 255 -4.20 -8.38 -1.99
CA PRO A 255 -3.56 -9.30 -2.94
C PRO A 255 -4.23 -9.33 -4.33
N PHE A 256 -5.55 -9.54 -4.39
CA PHE A 256 -6.28 -9.62 -5.66
C PHE A 256 -6.35 -8.28 -6.40
N THR A 257 -6.29 -7.15 -5.69
CA THR A 257 -6.19 -5.83 -6.34
C THR A 257 -4.84 -5.68 -7.02
N ASN A 258 -3.75 -6.11 -6.37
CA ASN A 258 -2.41 -6.07 -6.95
C ASN A 258 -2.31 -6.95 -8.20
N LYS A 259 -2.96 -8.13 -8.22
CA LYS A 259 -3.05 -8.97 -9.42
C LYS A 259 -3.58 -8.20 -10.63
N VAL A 260 -4.71 -7.50 -10.48
CA VAL A 260 -5.31 -6.70 -11.56
C VAL A 260 -4.45 -5.48 -11.91
N ARG A 261 -3.83 -4.81 -10.92
CA ARG A 261 -2.90 -3.70 -11.17
C ARG A 261 -1.69 -4.14 -12.01
N LEU A 262 -1.10 -5.30 -11.72
CA LEU A 262 0.00 -5.88 -12.50
C LEU A 262 -0.44 -6.19 -13.94
N VAL A 263 -1.66 -6.71 -14.12
CA VAL A 263 -2.24 -6.94 -15.46
C VAL A 263 -2.38 -5.61 -16.21
N LEU A 264 -2.96 -4.57 -15.60
CA LEU A 264 -3.11 -3.24 -16.22
C LEU A 264 -1.76 -2.62 -16.59
N GLN A 265 -0.76 -2.77 -15.71
CA GLN A 265 0.61 -2.31 -15.96
C GLN A 265 1.23 -3.04 -17.15
N ILE A 266 1.20 -4.38 -17.21
CA ILE A 266 1.72 -5.13 -18.37
C ILE A 266 0.98 -4.80 -19.67
N LYS A 267 -0.34 -4.61 -19.58
CA LYS A 267 -1.16 -4.23 -20.73
C LYS A 267 -0.98 -2.77 -21.16
N GLN A 268 -0.30 -1.95 -20.35
CA GLN A 268 -0.10 -0.53 -20.56
C GLN A 268 -1.41 0.24 -20.74
N VAL A 269 -2.44 -0.09 -19.95
CA VAL A 269 -3.74 0.59 -19.98
C VAL A 269 -3.77 1.68 -18.90
N PRO A 270 -3.89 2.97 -19.25
CA PRO A 270 -4.13 4.03 -18.28
C PRO A 270 -5.45 3.81 -17.55
N PHE A 271 -5.45 3.97 -16.22
CA PHE A 271 -6.66 3.72 -15.44
C PHE A 271 -6.76 4.62 -14.21
N LEU A 272 -8.01 4.86 -13.79
CA LEU A 272 -8.33 5.51 -12.53
C LEU A 272 -8.44 4.44 -11.44
N TYR A 273 -7.67 4.58 -10.36
CA TYR A 273 -7.79 3.75 -9.17
C TYR A 273 -8.67 4.47 -8.14
N VAL A 274 -9.84 3.90 -7.85
CA VAL A 274 -10.78 4.44 -6.85
C VAL A 274 -10.65 3.60 -5.58
N PRO A 275 -10.01 4.11 -4.51
CA PRO A 275 -9.84 3.36 -3.28
C PRO A 275 -11.19 3.04 -2.62
N VAL A 276 -11.33 1.83 -2.09
CA VAL A 276 -12.47 1.43 -1.26
C VAL A 276 -11.97 0.75 0.01
N PRO A 277 -12.70 0.81 1.14
CA PRO A 277 -12.31 0.12 2.38
C PRO A 277 -12.01 -1.37 2.18
N SER A 278 -11.04 -1.93 2.92
CA SER A 278 -10.68 -3.35 2.83
C SER A 278 -11.75 -4.28 3.46
N MET A 279 -12.56 -3.74 4.37
CA MET A 279 -13.69 -4.38 5.05
C MET A 279 -15.01 -3.72 4.65
N LEU A 280 -16.14 -4.30 5.04
CA LEU A 280 -17.44 -3.63 4.91
C LEU A 280 -17.65 -2.58 6.02
N PRO A 281 -18.50 -1.55 5.80
CA PRO A 281 -19.30 -1.28 4.60
C PRO A 281 -18.51 -0.61 3.46
N ARG A 282 -19.01 -0.72 2.23
CA ARG A 282 -18.46 -0.01 1.04
C ARG A 282 -19.55 0.78 0.32
N PRO A 283 -19.97 1.94 0.88
CA PRO A 283 -21.08 2.73 0.35
C PRO A 283 -20.90 3.13 -1.12
N LEU A 284 -19.67 3.35 -1.57
CA LEU A 284 -19.37 3.67 -2.96
C LEU A 284 -19.92 2.60 -3.93
N LEU A 285 -19.74 1.31 -3.63
CA LEU A 285 -20.22 0.24 -4.50
C LEU A 285 -21.75 0.09 -4.44
N THR A 286 -22.33 0.16 -3.24
CA THR A 286 -23.77 -0.01 -3.05
C THR A 286 -24.56 1.20 -3.56
N SER A 287 -24.10 2.42 -3.31
CA SER A 287 -24.82 3.63 -3.71
C SER A 287 -24.61 3.97 -5.19
N THR A 288 -23.40 3.77 -5.73
CA THR A 288 -23.14 4.14 -7.13
C THR A 288 -23.64 3.09 -8.12
N PHE A 289 -23.53 1.80 -7.78
CA PHE A 289 -23.82 0.69 -8.71
C PHE A 289 -24.87 -0.30 -8.20
N ALA A 290 -25.52 -0.07 -7.05
CA ALA A 290 -26.36 -1.09 -6.38
C ALA A 290 -25.63 -2.44 -6.18
N LEU A 291 -24.31 -2.41 -6.07
CA LEU A 291 -23.47 -3.61 -6.03
C LEU A 291 -23.22 -4.04 -4.59
N HIS A 292 -23.84 -5.17 -4.22
CA HIS A 292 -23.73 -5.76 -2.87
C HIS A 292 -22.64 -6.83 -2.77
N TYR A 293 -22.09 -7.25 -3.92
CA TYR A 293 -20.96 -8.16 -4.03
C TYR A 293 -19.78 -7.69 -3.16
N ARG A 294 -19.33 -8.57 -2.26
CA ARG A 294 -18.37 -8.20 -1.19
C ARG A 294 -16.90 -8.30 -1.60
N LYS A 295 -16.53 -9.07 -2.62
CA LYS A 295 -15.11 -9.20 -2.99
C LYS A 295 -14.66 -7.99 -3.83
N ILE A 296 -13.37 -7.68 -3.75
CA ILE A 296 -12.69 -6.64 -4.53
C ILE A 296 -11.40 -7.25 -5.12
N PRO A 297 -10.87 -6.71 -6.24
CA PRO A 297 -11.34 -5.52 -6.96
C PRO A 297 -12.61 -5.76 -7.80
N VAL A 298 -13.18 -4.65 -8.28
CA VAL A 298 -14.13 -4.61 -9.40
C VAL A 298 -13.57 -3.65 -10.45
N LEU A 299 -13.89 -3.86 -11.72
CA LEU A 299 -13.43 -3.00 -12.83
C LEU A 299 -14.63 -2.37 -13.53
N ALA A 300 -14.60 -1.07 -13.78
CA ALA A 300 -15.55 -0.41 -14.68
C ALA A 300 -14.87 -0.07 -16.01
N ILE A 301 -15.45 -0.53 -17.13
CA ILE A 301 -15.12 -0.06 -18.49
C ILE A 301 -16.37 0.61 -19.04
N GLY A 302 -16.40 1.94 -19.00
CA GLY A 302 -17.64 2.68 -19.21
C GLY A 302 -18.69 2.28 -18.17
N ARG A 303 -19.91 1.95 -18.62
CA ARG A 303 -21.02 1.54 -17.73
C ARG A 303 -21.15 0.03 -17.53
N GLU A 304 -20.11 -0.72 -17.88
CA GLU A 304 -20.00 -2.16 -17.62
C GLU A 304 -19.07 -2.40 -16.43
N VAL A 305 -19.61 -3.01 -15.37
CA VAL A 305 -18.89 -3.31 -14.12
C VAL A 305 -18.59 -4.81 -14.05
N TYR A 306 -17.32 -5.17 -14.13
CA TYR A 306 -16.84 -6.56 -14.09
C TYR A 306 -16.44 -6.95 -12.67
N CYS A 307 -17.07 -8.00 -12.16
CA CYS A 307 -16.75 -8.62 -10.88
C CYS A 307 -15.85 -9.84 -11.08
N ASP A 308 -15.00 -10.10 -10.08
CA ASP A 308 -14.03 -11.20 -10.04
C ASP A 308 -12.83 -11.05 -10.99
N THR A 309 -11.62 -11.31 -10.47
CA THR A 309 -10.38 -11.10 -11.23
C THR A 309 -10.30 -12.00 -12.47
N SER A 310 -10.92 -13.18 -12.45
CA SER A 310 -10.92 -14.09 -13.60
C SER A 310 -11.65 -13.51 -14.81
N LEU A 311 -12.74 -12.76 -14.59
CA LEU A 311 -13.49 -12.10 -15.66
C LEU A 311 -12.88 -10.74 -16.02
N ILE A 312 -12.46 -9.96 -15.00
CA ILE A 312 -11.80 -8.67 -15.20
C ILE A 312 -10.61 -8.79 -16.17
N ILE A 313 -9.78 -9.81 -15.98
CA ILE A 313 -8.59 -10.04 -16.79
C ILE A 313 -8.95 -10.35 -18.25
N GLU A 314 -10.01 -11.14 -18.47
CA GLU A 314 -10.46 -11.50 -19.81
C GLU A 314 -11.14 -10.32 -20.52
N ALA A 315 -11.90 -9.49 -19.79
CA ALA A 315 -12.43 -8.24 -20.29
C ALA A 315 -11.31 -7.28 -20.72
N LEU A 316 -10.26 -7.13 -19.90
CA LEU A 316 -9.10 -6.31 -20.26
C LEU A 316 -8.44 -6.82 -21.54
N GLU A 317 -8.23 -8.13 -21.68
CA GLU A 317 -7.63 -8.71 -22.89
C GLU A 317 -8.52 -8.52 -24.13
N HIS A 318 -9.84 -8.54 -23.95
CA HIS A 318 -10.79 -8.33 -25.04
C HIS A 318 -10.87 -6.86 -25.50
N PHE A 319 -11.06 -5.92 -24.58
CA PHE A 319 -11.26 -4.50 -24.91
C PHE A 319 -9.95 -3.76 -25.24
N PHE A 320 -8.82 -4.25 -24.73
CA PHE A 320 -7.49 -3.69 -24.97
C PHE A 320 -6.57 -4.76 -25.60
N PRO A 321 -6.85 -5.21 -26.84
CA PRO A 321 -6.11 -6.30 -27.46
C PRO A 321 -4.76 -5.84 -28.03
N ALA A 322 -3.78 -6.75 -28.09
CA ALA A 322 -2.47 -6.45 -28.67
C ALA A 322 -2.52 -6.03 -30.14
N SER A 323 -3.54 -6.48 -30.90
CA SER A 323 -3.77 -6.04 -32.28
C SER A 323 -4.07 -4.54 -32.41
N ARG A 324 -4.39 -3.85 -31.31
CA ARG A 324 -4.60 -2.40 -31.23
C ARG A 324 -3.45 -1.66 -30.53
N GLY A 325 -2.30 -2.32 -30.33
CA GLY A 325 -1.10 -1.71 -29.76
C GLY A 325 -0.99 -1.76 -28.23
N TRP A 326 -1.93 -2.43 -27.55
CA TRP A 326 -1.85 -2.66 -26.11
C TRP A 326 -0.91 -3.83 -25.77
N GLY A 327 -0.43 -3.91 -24.54
CA GLY A 327 0.27 -5.10 -24.06
C GLY A 327 -0.67 -6.31 -23.92
N THR A 328 -0.11 -7.51 -23.84
CA THR A 328 -0.85 -8.77 -23.61
C THR A 328 -0.27 -9.54 -22.43
N ILE A 329 -1.15 -10.23 -21.71
CA ILE A 329 -0.80 -11.19 -20.66
C ILE A 329 -0.78 -12.64 -21.17
N TYR A 330 -0.98 -12.83 -22.47
CA TYR A 330 -0.86 -14.12 -23.17
C TYR A 330 0.14 -14.01 -24.33
N PRO A 331 1.41 -13.65 -24.07
CA PRO A 331 2.44 -13.56 -25.11
C PRO A 331 2.61 -14.90 -25.84
N LYS A 332 2.94 -14.88 -27.12
CA LYS A 332 3.14 -16.11 -27.90
C LYS A 332 4.40 -16.85 -27.44
N VAL A 333 4.34 -18.18 -27.48
CA VAL A 333 5.52 -19.04 -27.33
C VAL A 333 6.22 -19.11 -28.69
N GLU A 334 7.49 -18.73 -28.75
CA GLU A 334 8.24 -18.78 -30.01
C GLU A 334 8.41 -20.23 -30.50
N GLY A 335 8.29 -20.43 -31.81
CA GLY A 335 8.43 -21.75 -32.43
C GLY A 335 7.24 -22.70 -32.23
N VAL A 336 6.15 -22.27 -31.58
CA VAL A 336 4.92 -23.06 -31.41
C VAL A 336 3.74 -22.36 -32.06
N ASP A 337 3.47 -22.70 -33.33
CA ASP A 337 2.37 -22.11 -34.10
C ASP A 337 1.00 -22.69 -33.72
N GLY A 338 0.00 -21.83 -33.60
CA GLY A 338 -1.41 -22.21 -33.41
C GLY A 338 -1.79 -22.70 -32.01
N TRP A 339 -0.84 -22.89 -31.09
CA TRP A 339 -1.18 -23.27 -29.71
C TRP A 339 -1.63 -22.06 -28.87
N ILE A 340 -2.80 -22.18 -28.24
CA ILE A 340 -3.37 -21.15 -27.36
C ILE A 340 -3.41 -21.71 -25.93
N TYR A 341 -2.39 -21.37 -25.13
CA TYR A 341 -2.28 -21.84 -23.75
C TYR A 341 -3.15 -21.06 -22.74
N ARG A 342 -3.93 -20.08 -23.22
CA ARG A 342 -4.80 -19.20 -22.42
C ARG A 342 -5.63 -19.96 -21.39
N GLY A 343 -6.29 -21.05 -21.79
CA GLY A 343 -7.11 -21.88 -20.90
C GLY A 343 -6.32 -22.55 -19.78
N LEU A 344 -5.11 -23.03 -20.06
CA LEU A 344 -4.22 -23.65 -19.07
C LEU A 344 -3.80 -22.64 -18.01
N VAL A 345 -3.41 -21.43 -18.43
CA VAL A 345 -2.95 -20.38 -17.53
C VAL A 345 -4.10 -19.77 -16.72
N ARG A 346 -5.30 -19.65 -17.31
CA ARG A 346 -6.52 -19.32 -16.54
C ARG A 346 -6.80 -20.39 -15.47
N GLY A 347 -6.64 -21.67 -15.83
CA GLY A 347 -6.73 -22.79 -14.89
C GLY A 347 -5.73 -22.68 -13.74
N PHE A 348 -4.45 -22.51 -14.06
CA PHE A 348 -3.36 -22.32 -13.09
C PHE A 348 -3.64 -21.15 -12.14
N SER A 349 -4.02 -20.00 -12.70
CA SER A 349 -4.39 -18.79 -11.98
C SER A 349 -5.57 -19.03 -11.03
N SER A 350 -6.74 -19.41 -11.55
CA SER A 350 -7.98 -19.46 -10.76
C SER A 350 -8.12 -20.68 -9.84
N PHE A 351 -7.39 -21.77 -10.11
CA PHE A 351 -7.56 -23.03 -9.39
C PHE A 351 -6.33 -23.51 -8.64
N TRP A 352 -5.13 -22.96 -8.91
CA TRP A 352 -3.94 -23.23 -8.11
C TRP A 352 -3.49 -21.98 -7.35
N THR A 353 -3.10 -20.89 -8.01
CA THR A 353 -2.54 -19.73 -7.29
C THR A 353 -3.58 -19.08 -6.38
N ASP A 354 -4.79 -18.85 -6.89
CA ASP A 354 -5.85 -18.13 -6.18
C ASP A 354 -6.56 -18.98 -5.11
N LYS A 355 -6.29 -20.29 -5.05
CA LYS A 355 -6.98 -21.22 -4.14
C LYS A 355 -6.00 -21.94 -3.19
N PRO A 356 -5.35 -23.07 -3.55
CA PRO A 356 -4.47 -23.76 -2.61
C PRO A 356 -3.25 -22.93 -2.19
N LEU A 357 -2.57 -22.25 -3.12
CA LEU A 357 -1.41 -21.42 -2.75
C LEU A 357 -1.82 -20.18 -1.92
N PHE A 358 -2.92 -19.53 -2.30
CA PHE A 358 -3.52 -18.46 -1.49
C PHE A 358 -3.90 -18.96 -0.09
N ARG A 359 -4.43 -20.18 0.04
CA ARG A 359 -4.73 -20.75 1.36
C ARG A 359 -3.48 -20.93 2.22
N ALA A 360 -2.40 -21.48 1.67
CA ALA A 360 -1.14 -21.64 2.40
C ALA A 360 -0.62 -20.30 2.91
N THR A 361 -0.54 -19.30 2.04
CA THR A 361 -0.05 -17.96 2.38
C THR A 361 -1.00 -17.17 3.30
N THR A 362 -2.32 -17.27 3.16
CA THR A 362 -3.27 -16.69 4.13
C THR A 362 -3.15 -17.32 5.52
N GLY A 363 -2.77 -18.60 5.58
CA GLY A 363 -2.47 -19.29 6.82
C GLY A 363 -1.21 -18.77 7.55
N LEU A 364 -0.42 -17.91 6.90
CA LEU A 364 0.73 -17.25 7.48
C LEU A 364 0.40 -15.87 8.08
N ILE A 365 -0.85 -15.39 7.95
CA ILE A 365 -1.26 -14.14 8.61
C ILE A 365 -1.06 -14.28 10.13
N PRO A 366 -0.30 -13.36 10.75
CA PRO A 366 -0.06 -13.35 12.19
C PRO A 366 -1.35 -13.38 13.03
N PRO A 367 -1.34 -14.07 14.19
CA PRO A 367 -2.48 -14.14 15.10
C PRO A 367 -2.99 -12.77 15.55
N SER A 368 -2.08 -11.80 15.68
CA SER A 368 -2.40 -10.42 16.05
C SER A 368 -3.41 -9.80 15.09
N VAL A 369 -3.28 -10.01 13.78
CA VAL A 369 -4.23 -9.53 12.76
C VAL A 369 -5.59 -10.18 12.91
N TRP A 370 -5.64 -11.49 13.17
CA TRP A 370 -6.90 -12.21 13.36
C TRP A 370 -7.65 -11.79 14.63
N ALA A 371 -6.97 -11.21 15.62
CA ALA A 371 -7.58 -10.69 16.83
C ALA A 371 -8.29 -9.35 16.63
N THR A 372 -8.08 -8.69 15.49
CA THR A 372 -8.66 -7.38 15.15
C THR A 372 -10.05 -7.49 14.51
N ASP A 373 -10.65 -6.35 14.16
CA ASP A 373 -11.90 -6.30 13.39
C ASP A 373 -11.77 -6.95 12.00
N PHE A 374 -10.56 -7.05 11.45
CA PHE A 374 -10.30 -7.86 10.26
C PHE A 374 -10.69 -9.32 10.48
N GLY A 375 -10.32 -9.92 11.61
CA GLY A 375 -10.68 -11.30 11.90
C GLY A 375 -12.20 -11.50 11.98
N LYS A 376 -12.92 -10.53 12.54
CA LYS A 376 -14.39 -10.53 12.60
C LYS A 376 -15.01 -10.41 11.21
N ASP A 377 -14.53 -9.47 10.39
CA ASP A 377 -14.98 -9.27 9.01
C ASP A 377 -14.74 -10.55 8.17
N ARG A 378 -13.55 -11.15 8.29
CA ARG A 378 -13.22 -12.39 7.56
C ARG A 378 -14.00 -13.59 8.07
N ALA A 379 -14.29 -13.70 9.36
CA ALA A 379 -15.18 -14.74 9.88
C ALA A 379 -16.58 -14.66 9.26
N GLN A 380 -17.12 -13.43 9.10
CA GLN A 380 -18.40 -13.22 8.41
C GLN A 380 -18.31 -13.57 6.92
N LEU A 381 -17.23 -13.17 6.24
CA LEU A 381 -17.02 -13.48 4.83
C LEU A 381 -16.94 -15.00 4.58
N ILE A 382 -16.23 -15.73 5.45
CA ILE A 382 -16.01 -17.17 5.30
C ILE A 382 -17.21 -17.98 5.81
N GLY A 383 -18.00 -17.43 6.74
CA GLY A 383 -19.20 -18.07 7.29
C GLY A 383 -18.96 -18.95 8.52
N HIS A 384 -17.83 -18.79 9.22
CA HIS A 384 -17.59 -19.44 10.51
C HIS A 384 -16.62 -18.65 11.39
N ALA A 385 -16.67 -18.87 12.70
CA ALA A 385 -15.82 -18.19 13.66
C ALA A 385 -14.34 -18.58 13.49
N LEU A 386 -13.46 -17.57 13.50
CA LEU A 386 -12.01 -17.72 13.44
C LEU A 386 -11.40 -17.55 14.83
N SER A 387 -10.50 -18.44 15.22
CA SER A 387 -9.75 -18.34 16.48
C SER A 387 -8.32 -17.92 16.17
N PRO A 388 -7.88 -16.73 16.63
CA PRO A 388 -6.51 -16.25 16.42
C PRO A 388 -5.45 -17.23 16.93
N ALA A 389 -5.64 -17.78 18.13
CA ALA A 389 -4.72 -18.74 18.73
C ALA A 389 -4.61 -20.04 17.91
N LYS A 390 -5.75 -20.58 17.42
CA LYS A 390 -5.77 -21.78 16.58
C LYS A 390 -5.16 -21.55 15.20
N LEU A 391 -5.31 -20.35 14.64
CA LEU A 391 -4.68 -20.00 13.37
C LEU A 391 -3.17 -19.83 13.55
N GLY A 392 -2.73 -19.19 14.63
CA GLY A 392 -1.32 -19.07 14.99
C GLY A 392 -0.61 -20.40 15.17
N SER A 393 -1.23 -21.36 15.87
CA SER A 393 -0.63 -22.69 16.05
C SER A 393 -0.46 -23.49 14.75
N LYS A 394 -1.09 -23.05 13.65
CA LYS A 394 -0.97 -23.68 12.33
C LYS A 394 0.11 -23.05 11.44
N ILE A 395 0.78 -21.98 11.86
CA ILE A 395 1.84 -21.35 11.05
C ILE A 395 2.89 -22.36 10.58
N PRO A 396 3.43 -23.27 11.42
CA PRO A 396 4.39 -24.28 10.95
C PRO A 396 3.84 -25.21 9.86
N GLN A 397 2.56 -25.60 9.96
CA GLN A 397 1.91 -26.40 8.91
C GLN A 397 1.77 -25.60 7.62
N ASN A 398 1.34 -24.34 7.70
CA ASN A 398 1.18 -23.49 6.51
C ASN A 398 2.53 -23.16 5.85
N LEU A 399 3.61 -23.04 6.63
CA LEU A 399 4.98 -22.92 6.11
C LEU A 399 5.41 -24.21 5.38
N SER A 400 5.08 -25.38 5.93
CA SER A 400 5.31 -26.66 5.25
C SER A 400 4.49 -26.79 3.95
N ASP A 401 3.26 -26.30 3.94
CA ASP A 401 2.40 -26.30 2.74
C ASP A 401 2.95 -25.34 1.69
N LEU A 402 3.46 -24.16 2.10
CA LEU A 402 4.16 -23.24 1.21
C LEU A 402 5.43 -23.88 0.63
N ASP A 403 6.24 -24.54 1.47
CA ASP A 403 7.45 -25.25 1.04
C ASP A 403 7.13 -26.31 -0.04
N LEU A 404 6.05 -27.07 0.14
CA LEU A 404 5.58 -28.03 -0.86
C LEU A 404 5.24 -27.35 -2.20
N HIS A 405 4.51 -26.22 -2.15
CA HIS A 405 4.18 -25.47 -3.36
C HIS A 405 5.42 -24.95 -4.09
N LEU A 406 6.40 -24.41 -3.35
CA LEU A 406 7.65 -23.91 -3.92
C LEU A 406 8.47 -25.06 -4.52
N SER A 407 8.55 -26.21 -3.84
CA SER A 407 9.22 -27.40 -4.36
C SER A 407 8.63 -27.91 -5.68
N LEU A 408 7.31 -27.80 -5.88
CA LEU A 408 6.67 -28.17 -7.15
C LEU A 408 7.02 -27.21 -8.29
N LEU A 409 7.27 -25.94 -7.97
CA LEU A 409 7.54 -24.88 -8.95
C LEU A 409 9.02 -24.78 -9.32
N GLU A 410 9.93 -25.07 -8.38
CA GLU A 410 11.39 -24.91 -8.57
C GLU A 410 11.93 -25.56 -9.87
N PRO A 411 11.54 -26.79 -10.25
CA PRO A 411 12.01 -27.39 -11.50
C PRO A 411 11.64 -26.60 -12.76
N MET A 412 10.53 -25.84 -12.73
CA MET A 412 10.11 -25.01 -13.87
C MET A 412 11.09 -23.87 -14.15
N PHE A 413 11.75 -23.35 -13.11
CA PHE A 413 12.67 -22.20 -13.18
C PHE A 413 14.14 -22.59 -13.18
N ALA A 414 14.44 -23.89 -13.24
CA ALA A 414 15.78 -24.40 -13.39
C ALA A 414 16.40 -24.02 -14.75
N SER A 415 15.59 -24.00 -15.82
CA SER A 415 16.04 -23.79 -17.21
C SER A 415 15.30 -22.70 -17.99
N GLY A 416 14.48 -21.88 -17.34
CA GLY A 416 13.72 -20.80 -17.99
C GLY A 416 13.51 -19.61 -17.07
N THR A 417 13.32 -18.43 -17.67
CA THR A 417 13.09 -17.18 -16.91
C THR A 417 11.64 -17.03 -16.47
N TRP A 418 10.66 -17.50 -17.25
CA TRP A 418 9.22 -17.32 -17.00
C TRP A 418 8.48 -18.65 -16.89
N ALA A 419 7.31 -18.65 -16.23
CA ALA A 419 6.49 -19.82 -15.95
C ALA A 419 5.96 -20.50 -17.23
N ILE A 420 5.74 -19.72 -18.29
CA ILE A 420 5.52 -20.18 -19.66
C ILE A 420 6.72 -19.71 -20.48
N PRO A 421 7.26 -20.52 -21.42
CA PRO A 421 8.45 -20.17 -22.21
C PRO A 421 8.15 -19.11 -23.28
N THR A 422 7.76 -17.92 -22.85
CA THR A 422 7.47 -16.74 -23.66
C THR A 422 8.59 -15.72 -23.50
N ASN A 423 8.62 -14.68 -24.35
CA ASN A 423 9.67 -13.65 -24.25
C ASN A 423 9.42 -12.65 -23.11
N THR A 424 8.15 -12.45 -22.75
CA THR A 424 7.72 -11.58 -21.66
C THR A 424 6.90 -12.37 -20.65
N PRO A 425 6.75 -11.89 -19.40
CA PRO A 425 5.90 -12.54 -18.42
C PRO A 425 4.46 -12.70 -18.91
N SER A 426 3.84 -13.81 -18.54
CA SER A 426 2.45 -14.13 -18.84
C SER A 426 1.57 -13.96 -17.59
N LEU A 427 0.26 -14.20 -17.73
CA LEU A 427 -0.63 -14.30 -16.57
C LEU A 427 -0.19 -15.36 -15.55
N ALA A 428 0.54 -16.41 -15.96
CA ALA A 428 1.06 -17.40 -15.01
C ALA A 428 2.06 -16.76 -14.04
N ASP A 429 2.98 -15.95 -14.57
CA ASP A 429 3.98 -15.22 -13.80
C ASP A 429 3.32 -14.18 -12.89
N ILE A 430 2.37 -13.40 -13.42
CA ILE A 430 1.62 -12.41 -12.63
C ILE A 430 0.93 -13.10 -11.45
N SER A 431 0.21 -14.19 -11.73
CA SER A 431 -0.57 -14.94 -10.74
C SER A 431 0.30 -15.60 -9.68
N LEU A 432 1.48 -16.09 -10.04
CA LEU A 432 2.42 -16.63 -9.07
C LEU A 432 3.08 -15.52 -8.24
N TYR A 433 3.52 -14.44 -8.90
CA TYR A 433 4.26 -13.36 -8.28
C TYR A 433 3.43 -12.59 -7.25
N TYR A 434 2.22 -12.14 -7.60
CA TYR A 434 1.39 -11.36 -6.66
C TYR A 434 1.12 -12.16 -5.39
N GLN A 435 0.93 -13.48 -5.54
CA GLN A 435 0.58 -14.37 -4.46
C GLN A 435 1.78 -14.65 -3.55
N LEU A 436 2.93 -14.93 -4.14
CA LEU A 436 4.16 -15.19 -3.41
C LEU A 436 4.66 -13.92 -2.71
N ARG A 437 4.67 -12.77 -3.40
CA ARG A 437 5.05 -11.47 -2.82
C ARG A 437 4.18 -11.12 -1.61
N TRP A 438 2.85 -11.22 -1.76
CA TRP A 438 1.94 -10.97 -0.65
C TRP A 438 2.16 -11.93 0.51
N GLY A 439 2.31 -13.23 0.23
CA GLY A 439 2.59 -14.23 1.27
C GLY A 439 3.88 -13.97 2.03
N ILE A 440 4.95 -13.57 1.33
CA ILE A 440 6.23 -13.22 1.94
C ILE A 440 6.11 -12.01 2.84
N ASP A 441 5.50 -10.92 2.35
CA ASP A 441 5.33 -9.70 3.15
C ASP A 441 4.49 -9.97 4.39
N ILE A 442 3.36 -10.67 4.24
CA ILE A 442 2.47 -10.99 5.36
C ILE A 442 3.14 -11.87 6.41
N ALA A 443 3.83 -12.94 5.96
CA ALA A 443 4.50 -13.86 6.86
C ALA A 443 5.66 -13.19 7.60
N ALA A 444 6.31 -12.20 6.99
CA ALA A 444 7.35 -11.41 7.63
C ALA A 444 6.81 -10.24 8.46
N GLY A 445 5.51 -10.22 8.79
CA GLY A 445 4.91 -9.18 9.61
C GLY A 445 4.77 -7.82 8.93
N ARG A 446 4.94 -7.72 7.61
CA ARG A 446 4.84 -6.46 6.86
C ARG A 446 3.42 -6.22 6.34
N GLY A 447 2.93 -5.00 6.47
CA GLY A 447 1.60 -4.58 6.02
C GLY A 447 0.45 -5.13 6.87
N MET A 448 0.71 -5.56 8.11
CA MET A 448 -0.30 -6.03 9.08
C MET A 448 -1.26 -4.92 9.44
N TYR A 449 -0.73 -3.72 9.59
CA TYR A 449 -1.52 -2.53 9.86
C TYR A 449 -2.54 -2.28 8.74
N ASN A 450 -2.08 -2.20 7.50
CA ASN A 450 -2.95 -1.96 6.34
C ASN A 450 -3.92 -3.12 6.09
N LEU A 451 -3.48 -4.36 6.32
CA LEU A 451 -4.34 -5.53 6.22
C LEU A 451 -5.46 -5.49 7.27
N SER A 452 -5.14 -5.17 8.52
CA SER A 452 -6.07 -5.14 9.64
C SER A 452 -6.98 -3.91 9.67
N GLY A 453 -6.74 -2.92 8.81
CA GLY A 453 -7.42 -1.62 8.89
C GLY A 453 -7.04 -0.87 10.17
N GLY A 454 -5.81 -1.06 10.64
CA GLY A 454 -5.24 -0.41 11.81
C GLY A 454 -5.48 -1.08 13.15
N GLY A 455 -5.95 -2.32 13.17
CA GLY A 455 -6.16 -3.07 14.41
C GLY A 455 -4.88 -3.66 15.03
N THR A 456 -3.77 -3.71 14.30
CA THR A 456 -2.47 -4.18 14.81
C THR A 456 -1.32 -3.58 14.02
N HIS A 457 -0.11 -3.65 14.56
CA HIS A 457 1.10 -3.09 13.95
C HIS A 457 1.87 -4.16 13.17
N ASP A 458 2.77 -3.70 12.30
CA ASP A 458 3.74 -4.55 11.63
C ASP A 458 4.71 -5.15 12.66
N THR A 459 5.29 -6.32 12.34
CA THR A 459 6.26 -7.01 13.19
C THR A 459 7.51 -7.36 12.39
N HIS A 460 8.62 -7.65 13.08
CA HIS A 460 9.89 -8.01 12.44
C HIS A 460 10.17 -9.52 12.44
N GLU A 461 9.13 -10.35 12.63
CA GLU A 461 9.27 -11.80 12.65
C GLU A 461 9.25 -12.37 11.23
N ASP A 462 10.42 -12.44 10.59
CA ASP A 462 10.56 -13.10 9.28
C ASP A 462 10.52 -14.62 9.40
N VAL A 463 9.32 -15.19 9.56
CA VAL A 463 9.15 -16.64 9.62
C VAL A 463 9.22 -17.30 8.24
N VAL A 464 9.13 -16.55 7.14
CA VAL A 464 9.15 -17.11 5.78
C VAL A 464 10.57 -17.28 5.23
N GLY A 465 11.54 -16.50 5.72
CA GLY A 465 12.94 -16.60 5.30
C GLY A 465 13.56 -18.00 5.47
N GLN A 466 13.04 -18.82 6.39
CA GLN A 466 13.46 -20.22 6.55
C GLN A 466 13.00 -21.15 5.41
N VAL A 467 11.95 -20.76 4.68
CA VAL A 467 11.34 -21.52 3.59
C VAL A 467 11.72 -20.93 2.23
N PHE A 468 11.46 -19.65 1.99
CA PHE A 468 11.74 -19.02 0.70
C PHE A 468 13.01 -18.18 0.78
N ASN A 469 14.11 -18.72 0.23
CA ASN A 469 15.40 -18.05 0.12
C ASN A 469 16.18 -18.59 -1.09
N GLN A 470 17.23 -17.87 -1.47
CA GLN A 470 18.08 -18.20 -2.61
C GLN A 470 18.74 -19.58 -2.52
N ASP A 471 19.13 -20.02 -1.32
CA ASP A 471 19.87 -21.27 -1.15
C ASP A 471 18.97 -22.50 -1.35
N ARG A 472 17.70 -22.43 -0.91
CA ARG A 472 16.74 -23.53 -1.03
C ARG A 472 16.05 -23.57 -2.40
N TYR A 473 15.76 -22.40 -2.98
CA TYR A 473 14.98 -22.26 -4.20
C TYR A 473 15.64 -21.28 -5.20
N PRO A 474 16.85 -21.59 -5.71
CA PRO A 474 17.61 -20.67 -6.54
C PRO A 474 16.92 -20.30 -7.86
N GLY A 475 16.20 -21.23 -8.50
CA GLY A 475 15.44 -21.00 -9.72
C GLY A 475 14.29 -20.02 -9.50
N LEU A 476 13.43 -20.31 -8.54
CA LEU A 476 12.33 -19.43 -8.15
C LEU A 476 12.80 -18.07 -7.65
N TRP A 477 13.89 -18.02 -6.88
CA TRP A 477 14.46 -16.75 -6.41
C TRP A 477 14.90 -15.86 -7.58
N ARG A 478 15.58 -16.43 -8.58
CA ARG A 478 15.92 -15.71 -9.81
C ARG A 478 14.68 -15.25 -10.57
N TRP A 479 13.67 -16.11 -10.75
CA TRP A 479 12.43 -15.74 -11.43
C TRP A 479 11.71 -14.59 -10.71
N PHE A 480 11.62 -14.66 -9.38
CA PHE A 480 10.93 -13.67 -8.56
C PHE A 480 11.54 -12.28 -8.76
N HIS A 481 12.86 -12.16 -8.66
CA HIS A 481 13.57 -10.90 -8.88
C HIS A 481 13.65 -10.50 -10.35
N ALA A 482 13.65 -11.45 -11.30
CA ALA A 482 13.53 -11.13 -12.71
C ALA A 482 12.17 -10.50 -13.02
N PHE A 483 11.09 -10.98 -12.39
CA PHE A 483 9.77 -10.38 -12.52
C PHE A 483 9.74 -8.97 -11.91
N GLU A 484 10.32 -8.75 -10.72
CA GLU A 484 10.46 -7.41 -10.13
C GLU A 484 11.18 -6.46 -11.08
N ALA A 485 12.35 -6.85 -11.57
CA ALA A 485 13.14 -6.06 -12.51
C ALA A 485 12.38 -5.78 -13.82
N TYR A 486 11.65 -6.76 -14.35
CA TYR A 486 10.79 -6.53 -15.52
C TYR A 486 9.72 -5.48 -15.23
N MET A 487 9.01 -5.60 -14.11
CA MET A 487 7.95 -4.64 -13.74
C MET A 487 8.47 -3.23 -13.48
N GLU A 488 9.73 -3.06 -13.07
CA GLU A 488 10.38 -1.74 -12.95
C GLU A 488 10.58 -1.05 -14.32
N THR A 489 10.77 -1.84 -15.39
CA THR A 489 10.89 -1.30 -16.76
C THR A 489 9.56 -0.91 -17.38
N VAL A 490 8.45 -1.43 -16.85
CA VAL A 490 7.11 -1.22 -17.40
C VAL A 490 6.45 -0.01 -16.71
N PRO A 491 6.08 1.07 -17.43
CA PRO A 491 5.46 2.23 -16.81
C PRO A 491 4.15 1.89 -16.08
N ASP A 492 3.97 2.45 -14.88
CA ASP A 492 2.68 2.41 -14.17
C ASP A 492 1.83 3.60 -14.61
N LEU A 493 0.68 3.32 -15.21
CA LEU A 493 -0.23 4.32 -15.76
C LEU A 493 -1.46 4.56 -14.87
N GLN A 494 -1.35 4.19 -13.58
CA GLN A 494 -2.37 4.47 -12.58
C GLN A 494 -2.50 5.96 -12.28
N THR A 495 -3.74 6.43 -12.12
CA THR A 495 -4.06 7.68 -11.42
C THR A 495 -4.99 7.38 -10.25
N THR A 496 -4.53 7.59 -9.02
CA THR A 496 -5.35 7.41 -7.81
C THR A 496 -6.34 8.58 -7.69
N VAL A 497 -7.63 8.26 -7.54
CA VAL A 497 -8.73 9.22 -7.40
C VAL A 497 -8.90 9.58 -5.92
N PRO A 498 -8.80 10.87 -5.54
CA PRO A 498 -9.13 11.30 -4.19
C PRO A 498 -10.60 11.02 -3.84
N GLU A 499 -10.90 10.68 -2.59
CA GLU A 499 -12.27 10.35 -2.17
C GLU A 499 -13.28 11.46 -2.46
N SER A 500 -12.84 12.73 -2.39
CA SER A 500 -13.67 13.89 -2.72
C SER A 500 -13.95 14.07 -4.22
N ASP A 501 -13.19 13.42 -5.10
CA ASP A 501 -13.33 13.58 -6.56
C ASP A 501 -14.34 12.59 -7.13
N THR A 502 -15.52 13.11 -7.48
CA THR A 502 -16.63 12.33 -8.03
C THR A 502 -16.77 12.47 -9.56
N ARG A 503 -15.89 13.22 -10.24
CA ARG A 503 -16.01 13.52 -11.67
C ARG A 503 -15.98 12.29 -12.57
N TRP A 504 -15.29 11.23 -12.12
CA TRP A 504 -15.28 9.94 -12.82
C TRP A 504 -16.70 9.37 -12.99
N LYS A 505 -17.62 9.62 -12.05
CA LYS A 505 -19.03 9.19 -12.15
C LYS A 505 -19.73 9.87 -13.32
N ASP A 506 -19.43 11.14 -13.57
CA ASP A 506 -19.99 11.90 -14.69
C ASP A 506 -19.46 11.36 -16.03
N THR A 507 -18.17 11.03 -16.10
CA THR A 507 -17.57 10.36 -17.26
C THR A 507 -18.26 9.02 -17.56
N LEU A 508 -18.50 8.20 -16.53
CA LEU A 508 -19.23 6.96 -16.72
C LEU A 508 -20.66 7.22 -17.20
N ARG A 509 -21.38 8.18 -16.60
CA ARG A 509 -22.76 8.52 -16.96
C ARG A 509 -22.91 8.95 -18.42
N GLN A 510 -21.90 9.63 -18.97
CA GLN A 510 -21.86 10.08 -20.37
C GLN A 510 -21.47 8.97 -21.34
N THR A 511 -20.90 7.87 -20.86
CA THR A 511 -20.48 6.75 -21.72
C THR A 511 -21.69 5.90 -22.11
N PRO A 512 -21.93 5.58 -23.39
CA PRO A 512 -23.03 4.69 -23.78
C PRO A 512 -22.81 3.27 -23.23
N LEU A 513 -23.91 2.55 -22.97
CA LEU A 513 -23.85 1.11 -22.68
C LEU A 513 -23.37 0.37 -23.93
N LEU A 514 -22.66 -0.74 -23.73
CA LEU A 514 -22.26 -1.61 -24.85
C LEU A 514 -23.48 -2.13 -25.62
N SER A 515 -23.30 -2.31 -26.93
CA SER A 515 -24.29 -2.95 -27.79
C SER A 515 -24.50 -4.41 -27.37
N ASP A 516 -25.61 -5.02 -27.78
CA ASP A 516 -25.86 -6.43 -27.46
C ASP A 516 -24.77 -7.36 -28.06
N SER A 517 -24.24 -7.04 -29.25
CA SER A 517 -23.21 -7.85 -29.90
C SER A 517 -21.85 -7.81 -29.21
N ASP A 518 -21.54 -6.72 -28.51
CA ASP A 518 -20.24 -6.51 -27.84
C ASP A 518 -20.32 -6.73 -26.33
N LEU A 519 -21.49 -7.14 -25.82
CA LEU A 519 -21.74 -7.18 -24.38
C LEU A 519 -20.95 -8.28 -23.67
N LEU A 520 -20.66 -9.38 -24.36
CA LEU A 520 -20.04 -10.56 -23.78
C LEU A 520 -18.56 -10.66 -24.17
N VAL A 521 -17.72 -11.05 -23.21
CA VAL A 521 -16.35 -11.45 -23.48
C VAL A 521 -16.36 -12.69 -24.38
N PRO A 522 -15.61 -12.71 -25.50
CA PRO A 522 -15.61 -13.82 -26.44
C PRO A 522 -15.16 -15.14 -25.81
N THR A 523 -15.81 -16.23 -26.22
CA THR A 523 -15.46 -17.60 -25.81
C THR A 523 -15.22 -18.50 -27.03
N GLY A 524 -14.56 -19.64 -26.82
CA GLY A 524 -14.18 -20.53 -27.93
C GLY A 524 -15.34 -21.33 -28.54
N VAL A 525 -16.53 -21.29 -27.93
CA VAL A 525 -17.71 -22.06 -28.36
C VAL A 525 -18.97 -21.23 -28.21
N SER A 526 -20.01 -21.55 -28.99
CA SER A 526 -21.32 -20.91 -28.86
C SER A 526 -22.04 -21.31 -27.57
N GLN A 527 -22.90 -20.43 -27.07
CA GLN A 527 -23.74 -20.71 -25.91
C GLN A 527 -24.68 -21.90 -26.12
N HIS A 528 -24.84 -22.72 -25.09
CA HIS A 528 -25.81 -23.82 -25.05
C HIS A 528 -27.14 -23.38 -24.41
N SER A 529 -27.87 -22.50 -25.10
CA SER A 529 -29.05 -21.78 -24.58
C SER A 529 -30.17 -22.68 -24.00
N SER A 530 -30.34 -23.91 -24.50
CA SER A 530 -31.38 -24.82 -24.00
C SER A 530 -31.16 -25.27 -22.54
N LEU A 531 -29.91 -25.38 -22.08
CA LEU A 531 -29.61 -25.72 -20.67
C LEU A 531 -29.88 -24.53 -19.75
N ASP A 532 -29.62 -23.32 -20.23
CA ASP A 532 -29.93 -22.09 -19.49
C ASP A 532 -31.46 -21.92 -19.38
N PHE A 533 -32.21 -22.19 -20.45
CA PHE A 533 -33.68 -22.23 -20.46
C PHE A 533 -34.26 -23.24 -19.45
N GLN A 534 -33.72 -24.47 -19.41
CA GLN A 534 -34.15 -25.49 -18.45
C GLN A 534 -33.93 -25.08 -16.98
N LYS A 535 -32.96 -24.19 -16.73
CA LYS A 535 -32.69 -23.60 -15.42
C LYS A 535 -33.50 -22.33 -15.15
N GLY A 536 -34.34 -21.89 -16.10
CA GLY A 536 -35.09 -20.65 -16.03
C GLY A 536 -34.24 -19.39 -16.17
N LEU A 537 -33.00 -19.52 -16.66
CA LEU A 537 -32.07 -18.40 -16.84
C LEU A 537 -32.26 -17.82 -18.25
N VAL A 538 -33.32 -17.02 -18.42
CA VAL A 538 -33.62 -16.28 -19.67
C VAL A 538 -33.62 -14.77 -19.45
N PRO A 539 -33.20 -13.95 -20.44
CA PRO A 539 -33.22 -12.49 -20.30
C PRO A 539 -34.56 -11.95 -19.78
N GLY A 540 -34.49 -10.95 -18.89
CA GLY A 540 -35.63 -10.32 -18.24
C GLY A 540 -36.01 -10.90 -16.88
N VAL A 541 -35.54 -12.10 -16.51
CA VAL A 541 -35.83 -12.66 -15.17
C VAL A 541 -34.96 -12.03 -14.09
N SER A 542 -35.52 -11.85 -12.89
CA SER A 542 -34.75 -11.44 -11.72
C SER A 542 -33.94 -12.61 -11.19
N VAL A 543 -32.63 -12.39 -11.02
CA VAL A 543 -31.68 -13.38 -10.52
C VAL A 543 -30.93 -12.87 -9.29
N LYS A 544 -30.56 -13.82 -8.44
CA LYS A 544 -29.69 -13.66 -7.29
C LYS A 544 -28.35 -14.32 -7.61
N ILE A 545 -27.26 -13.56 -7.58
CA ILE A 545 -25.91 -14.01 -7.90
C ILE A 545 -25.01 -13.87 -6.67
N ALA A 546 -24.31 -14.93 -6.31
CA ALA A 546 -23.32 -14.93 -5.23
C ALA A 546 -22.16 -15.89 -5.56
N PRO A 547 -20.95 -15.69 -5.01
CA PRO A 547 -19.88 -16.68 -5.12
C PRO A 547 -20.29 -18.05 -4.58
N ASP A 548 -19.69 -19.11 -5.12
CA ASP A 548 -19.89 -20.47 -4.64
C ASP A 548 -18.96 -20.87 -3.48
N ASP A 549 -18.06 -19.99 -3.07
CA ASP A 549 -17.04 -20.21 -2.04
C ASP A 549 -17.29 -19.38 -0.76
N ILE A 550 -16.84 -18.12 -0.72
CA ILE A 550 -16.91 -17.19 0.41
C ILE A 550 -17.65 -15.91 0.00
N GLY A 551 -18.33 -15.27 0.96
CA GLY A 551 -19.19 -14.11 0.70
C GLY A 551 -20.56 -14.48 0.13
N ARG A 552 -21.02 -15.73 0.33
CA ARG A 552 -22.30 -16.24 -0.17
C ARG A 552 -23.52 -15.47 0.36
N ASP A 553 -23.38 -14.86 1.53
CA ASP A 553 -24.43 -14.10 2.22
C ASP A 553 -24.56 -12.64 1.74
N ASN A 554 -23.73 -12.24 0.76
CA ASN A 554 -23.76 -10.92 0.13
C ASN A 554 -24.12 -11.02 -1.36
N PRO A 555 -25.32 -11.53 -1.70
CA PRO A 555 -25.76 -11.69 -3.07
C PRO A 555 -26.03 -10.34 -3.73
N THR A 556 -25.74 -10.24 -5.02
CA THR A 556 -26.28 -9.15 -5.85
C THR A 556 -27.54 -9.66 -6.55
N ILE A 557 -28.62 -8.90 -6.42
CA ILE A 557 -29.89 -9.20 -7.08
C ILE A 557 -30.04 -8.23 -8.24
N GLY A 558 -30.45 -8.73 -9.40
CA GLY A 558 -30.65 -7.91 -10.57
C GLY A 558 -31.51 -8.57 -11.63
N THR A 559 -31.95 -7.78 -12.59
CA THR A 559 -32.66 -8.25 -13.78
C THR A 559 -31.64 -8.72 -14.80
N MET A 560 -31.74 -9.97 -15.24
CA MET A 560 -30.78 -10.55 -16.16
C MET A 560 -30.92 -9.94 -17.56
N VAL A 561 -29.83 -9.40 -18.07
CA VAL A 561 -29.75 -8.78 -19.39
C VAL A 561 -29.33 -9.80 -20.43
N LYS A 562 -28.24 -10.53 -20.15
CA LYS A 562 -27.67 -11.50 -21.07
C LYS A 562 -26.94 -12.62 -20.34
N MET A 563 -26.88 -13.76 -21.00
CA MET A 563 -26.19 -14.96 -20.52
C MET A 563 -25.23 -15.43 -21.60
N GLY A 564 -23.97 -15.69 -21.24
CA GLY A 564 -22.95 -16.26 -22.10
C GLY A 564 -22.52 -17.66 -21.64
N VAL A 565 -21.48 -18.22 -22.27
CA VAL A 565 -20.87 -19.49 -21.84
C VAL A 565 -20.13 -19.33 -20.51
N GLU A 566 -19.43 -18.21 -20.34
CA GLU A 566 -18.54 -17.97 -19.19
C GLU A 566 -19.01 -16.87 -18.26
N GLU A 567 -20.02 -16.07 -18.63
CA GLU A 567 -20.46 -14.92 -17.85
C GLU A 567 -21.98 -14.70 -17.88
N VAL A 568 -22.46 -13.91 -16.94
CA VAL A 568 -23.84 -13.44 -16.84
C VAL A 568 -23.83 -11.94 -16.60
N VAL A 569 -24.77 -11.23 -17.23
CA VAL A 569 -24.91 -9.78 -17.15
C VAL A 569 -26.26 -9.44 -16.55
N ILE A 570 -26.26 -8.58 -15.54
CA ILE A 570 -27.47 -8.09 -14.87
C ILE A 570 -27.50 -6.57 -14.84
N THR A 571 -28.70 -5.99 -14.82
CA THR A 571 -28.92 -4.66 -14.27
C THR A 571 -29.26 -4.84 -12.78
N PRO A 572 -28.43 -4.34 -11.85
CA PRO A 572 -28.64 -4.56 -10.42
C PRO A 572 -29.94 -3.88 -9.95
N ASN A 573 -30.70 -4.57 -9.11
CA ASN A 573 -31.93 -4.04 -8.53
C ASN A 573 -31.58 -3.11 -7.36
N GLY A 574 -32.25 -1.98 -7.26
CA GLY A 574 -32.09 -1.00 -6.16
C GLY A 574 -31.85 0.41 -6.68
N ASN A 575 -31.70 1.35 -5.75
CA ASN A 575 -31.37 2.73 -6.10
C ASN A 575 -29.86 2.84 -6.32
N ALA A 576 -29.46 3.19 -7.54
CA ALA A 576 -28.07 3.45 -7.91
C ALA A 576 -27.93 4.86 -8.49
N GLU A 577 -26.80 5.53 -8.24
CA GLU A 577 -26.48 6.82 -8.86
C GLU A 577 -26.20 6.72 -10.37
N LEU A 578 -25.79 5.54 -10.83
CA LEU A 578 -25.47 5.25 -12.22
C LEU A 578 -26.26 4.03 -12.72
N ASP A 579 -26.85 4.18 -13.90
CA ASP A 579 -27.38 3.06 -14.68
C ASP A 579 -26.20 2.29 -15.30
N ALA A 580 -25.82 1.20 -14.65
CA ALA A 580 -24.71 0.34 -15.05
C ALA A 580 -25.15 -1.13 -15.08
N ARG A 581 -24.49 -1.92 -15.93
CA ARG A 581 -24.65 -3.38 -15.94
C ARG A 581 -23.50 -4.03 -15.21
N VAL A 582 -23.79 -5.09 -14.47
CA VAL A 582 -22.81 -5.83 -13.69
C VAL A 582 -22.63 -7.21 -14.31
N HIS A 583 -21.36 -7.56 -14.53
CA HIS A 583 -20.90 -8.79 -15.14
C HIS A 583 -20.28 -9.68 -14.09
N PHE A 584 -20.72 -10.94 -14.04
CA PHE A 584 -20.16 -11.98 -13.18
C PHE A 584 -19.72 -13.17 -14.01
N PRO A 585 -18.59 -13.81 -13.70
CA PRO A 585 -18.30 -15.11 -14.31
C PRO A 585 -19.33 -16.13 -13.83
N ARG A 586 -19.66 -17.11 -14.67
CA ARG A 586 -20.50 -18.26 -14.31
C ARG A 586 -19.73 -19.24 -13.43
N LEU A 587 -18.44 -19.41 -13.69
CA LEU A 587 -17.58 -20.30 -12.94
C LEU A 587 -17.22 -19.67 -11.58
N GLY A 588 -17.40 -20.41 -10.49
CA GLY A 588 -17.20 -19.88 -9.13
C GLY A 588 -18.40 -19.10 -8.58
N PHE A 589 -19.54 -19.08 -9.28
CA PHE A 589 -20.74 -18.35 -8.89
C PHE A 589 -21.99 -19.21 -8.99
N VAL A 590 -22.92 -18.96 -8.07
CA VAL A 590 -24.25 -19.54 -8.05
C VAL A 590 -25.24 -18.48 -8.52
N ILE A 591 -25.96 -18.81 -9.59
CA ILE A 591 -27.01 -17.97 -10.19
C ILE A 591 -28.35 -18.66 -9.95
N LYS A 592 -29.27 -17.99 -9.26
CA LYS A 592 -30.61 -18.51 -8.96
C LYS A 592 -31.68 -17.51 -9.37
N VAL A 593 -32.73 -17.98 -10.02
CA VAL A 593 -33.93 -17.16 -10.25
C VAL A 593 -34.58 -16.82 -8.91
N VAL A 594 -35.00 -15.57 -8.72
CA VAL A 594 -35.73 -15.14 -7.52
C VAL A 594 -37.17 -15.66 -7.59
N GLU A 595 -37.67 -16.26 -6.49
CA GLU A 595 -39.04 -16.80 -6.44
C GLU A 595 -40.08 -15.74 -6.82
N GLY A 596 -41.05 -16.12 -7.65
CA GLY A 596 -42.07 -15.21 -8.21
C GLY A 596 -41.68 -14.49 -9.50
N SER A 597 -40.44 -14.62 -9.99
CA SER A 597 -39.95 -13.98 -11.23
C SER A 597 -40.10 -14.86 -12.50
N LYS A 598 -40.96 -15.88 -12.46
CA LYS A 598 -41.23 -16.71 -13.64
C LYS A 598 -42.10 -15.91 -14.61
N LEU A 599 -41.64 -15.80 -15.86
CA LEU A 599 -42.43 -15.24 -16.97
C LEU A 599 -43.70 -16.08 -17.21
#